data_AF-A0A3D4JVU8-F1
#
_entry.id   AF-A0A3D4JVU8-F1
#
_cell.length_a   1.000
_cell.length_b   1.000
_cell.length_c   1.000
_cell.angle_alpha   90.00
_cell.angle_beta   90.00
_cell.angle_gamma   90.00
#
_symmetry.space_group_name_H-M   'P 1'
#
loop_
_entity.id
_entity.type
_entity.pdbx_description
1 polymer ?
#
loop_
_entity_poly.entity_id
_entity_poly.type
_entity_poly.pdbx_seq_one_letter_code
_entity_poly.pdbx_strand_id
1 'polypeptide(L)'
;MLEPSIVKDEEVQYLIKDVYDMYGYDFSEYSRASFKRRVNRICLIDRFTSFAELRYTILNDPEYLKRFIEEITVNVTEMFRDPQFFKALREKILPQLGTYPLIRIWVAGCSTGEEAYSMAILLKEANLYHKSLIYGT
;
A
#
# COMPACT_ATOMS: atom_id res chain seq x y z
N MET A 1 17.49 -7.84 18.49
CA MET A 1 17.79 -6.57 19.18
C MET A 1 16.45 -5.85 19.30
N LEU A 2 15.93 -5.64 20.50
CA LEU A 2 14.66 -4.93 20.70
C LEU A 2 14.90 -3.46 20.33
N GLU A 3 14.34 -3.00 19.22
CA GLU A 3 14.38 -1.58 18.87
C GLU A 3 13.67 -0.77 19.97
N PRO A 4 14.19 0.40 20.37
CA PRO A 4 13.51 1.25 21.33
C PRO A 4 12.11 1.60 20.80
N SER A 5 11.08 1.25 21.58
CA SER A 5 9.69 1.64 21.28
C SER A 5 9.51 3.10 21.70
N ILE A 6 9.83 4.03 20.81
CA ILE A 6 9.62 5.49 20.99
C ILE A 6 8.12 5.80 21.15
N VAL A 7 7.27 5.05 20.45
CA VAL A 7 5.81 5.23 20.44
C VAL A 7 5.17 4.12 21.27
N LYS A 8 4.29 4.48 22.21
CA LYS A 8 3.51 3.57 23.06
C LYS A 8 2.18 3.19 22.41
N ASP A 9 1.54 2.13 22.91
CA ASP A 9 0.26 1.65 22.33
C ASP A 9 -0.87 2.69 22.42
N GLU A 10 -0.92 3.46 23.51
CA GLU A 10 -1.89 4.53 23.71
C GLU A 10 -1.68 5.69 22.72
N GLU A 11 -0.41 5.98 22.40
CA GLU A 11 -0.01 7.08 21.50
C GLU A 11 -0.37 6.80 20.03
N VAL A 12 -0.40 5.52 19.64
CA VAL A 12 -0.84 5.09 18.31
C VAL A 12 -2.26 5.57 18.02
N GLN A 13 -3.16 5.51 19.00
CA GLN A 13 -4.54 5.92 18.79
C GLN A 13 -4.68 7.43 18.60
N TYR A 14 -3.90 8.23 19.33
CA TYR A 14 -3.85 9.68 19.12
C TYR A 14 -3.34 10.01 17.72
N LEU A 15 -2.30 9.32 17.27
CA LEU A 15 -1.71 9.56 15.95
C LEU A 15 -2.68 9.21 14.81
N ILE A 16 -3.38 8.08 14.90
CA ILE A 16 -4.40 7.70 13.91
C ILE A 16 -5.49 8.77 13.83
N LYS A 17 -5.95 9.27 14.99
CA LYS A 17 -6.96 10.32 15.05
C LYS A 17 -6.47 11.63 14.44
N ASP A 18 -5.26 12.07 14.80
CA ASP A 18 -4.69 13.32 14.27
C ASP A 18 -4.58 13.30 12.74
N VAL A 19 -4.13 12.18 12.18
CA VAL A 19 -3.98 11.99 10.74
C VAL A 19 -5.34 11.96 10.03
N TYR A 20 -6.34 11.31 10.63
CA TYR A 20 -7.71 11.31 10.12
C TYR A 20 -8.32 12.72 10.15
N ASP A 21 -8.24 13.42 11.28
CA ASP A 21 -8.84 14.74 11.46
C ASP A 21 -8.24 15.79 10.52
N MET A 22 -6.95 15.68 10.18
CA MET A 22 -6.28 16.64 9.30
C MET A 22 -6.41 16.33 7.79
N TYR A 23 -6.33 15.07 7.37
CA TYR A 23 -6.22 14.69 5.95
C TYR A 23 -7.21 13.62 5.50
N GLY A 24 -8.03 13.08 6.41
CA GLY A 24 -9.03 12.06 6.08
C GLY A 24 -8.47 10.66 5.83
N TYR A 25 -7.17 10.43 6.07
CA TYR A 25 -6.59 9.10 5.98
C TYR A 25 -6.96 8.29 7.22
N ASP A 26 -7.80 7.27 7.03
CA ASP A 26 -8.23 6.39 8.11
C ASP A 26 -7.34 5.16 8.22
N PHE A 27 -6.61 5.06 9.33
CA PHE A 27 -5.79 3.91 9.69
C PHE A 27 -6.40 3.06 10.81
N SER A 28 -7.67 3.27 11.18
CA SER A 28 -8.34 2.51 12.25
C SER A 28 -8.36 1.00 12.00
N GLU A 29 -8.48 0.61 10.73
CA GLU A 29 -8.54 -0.79 10.27
C GLU A 29 -7.16 -1.43 10.08
N TYR A 30 -6.08 -0.65 10.19
CA TYR A 30 -4.73 -1.23 10.14
C TYR A 30 -4.46 -2.06 11.41
N SER A 31 -3.73 -3.15 11.26
CA SER A 31 -3.19 -3.89 12.40
C SER A 31 -2.35 -2.94 13.27
N ARG A 32 -2.80 -2.69 14.51
CA ARG A 32 -2.13 -1.78 15.46
C ARG A 32 -0.65 -2.13 15.66
N ALA A 33 -0.34 -3.42 15.78
CA ALA A 33 1.04 -3.89 15.91
C ALA A 33 1.89 -3.56 14.67
N SER A 34 1.33 -3.75 13.47
CA SER A 34 2.01 -3.42 12.21
C SER A 34 2.23 -1.91 12.06
N PHE A 35 1.19 -1.12 12.35
CA PHE A 35 1.24 0.34 12.30
C PHE A 35 2.28 0.87 13.29
N LYS A 36 2.19 0.49 14.57
CA LYS A 36 3.16 0.89 15.61
C LYS A 36 4.60 0.56 15.22
N ARG A 37 4.85 -0.63 14.66
CA ARG A 37 6.20 -1.01 14.22
C ARG A 37 6.71 -0.09 13.11
N ARG A 38 5.86 0.28 12.14
CA ARG A 38 6.25 1.22 11.08
C ARG A 38 6.48 2.63 11.62
N VAL A 39 5.63 3.13 12.50
CA VAL A 39 5.83 4.45 13.13
C VAL A 39 7.15 4.47 13.89
N ASN A 40 7.45 3.44 14.70
CA ASN A 40 8.74 3.36 15.39
C ASN A 40 9.93 3.30 14.43
N ARG A 41 9.81 2.58 13.31
CA ARG A 41 10.83 2.57 12.25
C ARG A 41 11.04 3.97 11.65
N ILE A 42 9.97 4.72 11.38
CA ILE A 42 10.03 6.10 10.91
C ILE A 42 10.76 6.96 11.95
N CYS A 43 10.40 6.84 13.23
CA CYS A 43 11.09 7.57 14.30
C CYS A 43 12.60 7.30 14.32
N LEU A 44 13.04 6.06 14.07
CA LEU A 44 14.46 5.71 14.00
C LEU A 44 15.15 6.31 12.78
N ILE A 45 14.54 6.22 11.60
CA ILE A 45 15.10 6.72 10.34
C ILE A 45 15.23 8.26 10.40
N ASP A 46 14.18 8.93 10.88
CA ASP A 46 14.10 10.39 10.96
C ASP A 46 14.66 10.97 12.26
N ARG A 47 15.17 10.10 13.15
CA ARG A 47 15.84 10.46 14.40
C ARG A 47 14.95 11.23 15.38
N PHE A 48 13.64 10.99 15.35
CA PHE A 48 12.75 11.46 16.39
C PHE A 48 13.12 10.84 17.73
N THR A 49 13.22 11.68 18.75
CA THR A 49 13.61 11.25 20.11
C THR A 49 12.41 10.96 21.00
N SER A 50 11.21 11.40 20.60
CA SER A 50 9.97 11.21 21.34
C SER A 50 8.73 11.21 20.44
N PHE A 51 7.62 10.64 20.92
CA PHE A 51 6.32 10.75 20.27
C PHE A 51 5.85 12.21 20.12
N ALA A 52 6.16 13.07 21.10
CA ALA A 52 5.78 14.48 21.06
C ALA A 52 6.43 15.22 19.88
N GLU A 53 7.72 14.93 19.62
CA GLU A 53 8.46 15.51 18.50
C GLU A 53 7.92 15.05 17.14
N LEU A 54 7.64 13.74 17.00
CA LEU A 54 6.98 13.17 15.82
C LEU A 54 5.62 13.84 15.58
N ARG A 55 4.77 13.85 16.62
CA ARG A 55 3.40 14.38 16.53
C ARG A 55 3.42 15.87 16.19
N TYR A 56 4.30 16.65 16.82
CA TYR A 56 4.46 18.08 16.49
C TYR A 56 4.84 18.28 15.03
N THR A 57 5.78 17.50 14.51
CA THR A 57 6.20 17.60 13.10
C THR A 57 5.07 17.24 12.16
N ILE A 58 4.35 16.14 12.42
CA ILE A 58 3.16 15.74 11.65
C ILE A 58 2.08 16.82 11.63
N LEU A 59 1.86 17.52 12.74
CA LEU A 59 0.83 18.57 12.85
C LEU A 59 1.24 19.89 12.20
N ASN A 60 2.54 20.18 12.04
CA ASN A 60 3.03 21.50 11.63
C ASN A 60 3.80 21.50 10.30
N ASP A 61 4.13 20.34 9.74
CA ASP A 61 4.85 20.20 8.46
C ASP A 61 4.05 19.34 7.47
N PRO A 62 3.29 19.98 6.55
CA PRO A 62 2.50 19.27 5.53
C PRO A 62 3.32 18.38 4.59
N GLU A 63 4.55 18.77 4.27
CA GLU A 63 5.43 17.98 3.39
C GLU A 63 5.92 16.72 4.12
N TYR A 64 6.33 16.87 5.39
CA TYR A 64 6.68 15.72 6.20
C TYR A 64 5.50 14.77 6.37
N LEU A 65 4.28 15.29 6.58
CA LEU A 65 3.10 14.43 6.71
C LEU A 65 2.83 13.64 5.43
N LYS A 66 2.93 14.25 4.24
CA LYS A 66 2.80 13.51 2.98
C LYS A 66 3.78 12.33 2.91
N ARG A 67 5.05 12.58 3.24
CA ARG A 67 6.09 11.54 3.33
C ARG A 67 5.74 10.48 4.38
N PHE A 68 5.23 10.89 5.55
CA PHE A 68 4.79 9.97 6.60
C PHE A 68 3.69 9.01 6.11
N ILE A 69 2.71 9.51 5.34
CA ILE A 69 1.66 8.69 4.73
C ILE A 69 2.23 7.71 3.70
N GLU A 70 3.20 8.14 2.89
CA GLU A 70 3.88 7.26 1.93
C GLU A 70 4.66 6.13 2.63
N GLU A 71 5.29 6.40 3.77
CA GLU A 71 6.06 5.40 4.54
C GLU A 71 5.16 4.46 5.37
N ILE A 72 4.04 4.95 5.88
CA ILE A 72 3.13 4.13 6.69
C ILE A 72 2.37 3.13 5.84
N THR A 73 2.06 3.48 4.59
CA THR A 73 1.36 2.63 3.64
C THR A 73 2.24 1.48 3.12
N VAL A 74 1.62 0.35 2.80
CA VAL A 74 2.35 -0.85 2.36
C VAL A 74 2.56 -0.80 0.85
N ASN A 75 3.63 -0.15 0.41
CA ASN A 75 3.91 0.02 -1.02
C ASN A 75 4.80 -1.07 -1.63
N VAL A 76 5.17 -2.11 -0.87
CA VAL A 76 5.97 -3.22 -1.41
C VAL A 76 5.13 -4.00 -2.41
N THR A 77 5.59 -4.06 -3.65
CA THR A 77 5.02 -4.84 -4.75
C THR A 77 6.15 -5.44 -5.59
N GLU A 78 5.86 -6.48 -6.35
CA GLU A 78 6.82 -7.13 -7.24
C GLU A 78 6.09 -7.80 -8.40
N MET A 79 6.82 -8.09 -9.47
CA MET A 79 6.25 -8.78 -10.62
C MET A 79 5.80 -10.19 -10.22
N PHE A 80 4.57 -10.56 -10.57
CA PHE A 80 3.99 -11.87 -10.27
C PHE A 80 4.05 -12.28 -8.80
N ARG A 81 3.87 -11.32 -7.88
CA ARG A 81 3.99 -11.46 -6.42
C ARG A 81 3.35 -12.72 -5.81
N ASP A 82 2.17 -13.10 -6.30
CA ASP A 82 1.55 -14.39 -5.98
C ASP A 82 1.50 -15.29 -7.23
N PRO A 83 2.51 -16.13 -7.44
CA PRO A 83 2.57 -16.99 -8.61
C PRO A 83 1.38 -17.95 -8.73
N GLN A 84 0.78 -18.37 -7.61
CA GLN A 84 -0.37 -19.28 -7.63
C GLN A 84 -1.63 -18.55 -8.10
N PHE A 85 -1.83 -17.31 -7.66
CA PHE A 85 -2.88 -16.43 -8.16
C PHE A 85 -2.76 -16.23 -9.68
N PHE A 86 -1.59 -15.82 -10.18
CA PHE A 86 -1.37 -15.57 -11.61
C PHE A 86 -1.51 -16.85 -12.45
N LYS A 87 -1.10 -18.00 -11.92
CA LYS A 87 -1.32 -19.31 -12.56
C LYS A 87 -2.82 -19.62 -12.67
N ALA A 88 -3.57 -19.47 -11.58
CA ALA A 88 -5.02 -19.72 -11.57
C ALA A 88 -5.75 -18.76 -12.52
N LEU A 89 -5.37 -17.48 -12.52
CA LEU A 89 -5.89 -16.47 -13.45
C LEU A 89 -5.67 -16.89 -14.91
N ARG A 90 -4.45 -17.31 -15.26
CA ARG A 90 -4.10 -17.79 -16.60
C ARG A 90 -4.91 -19.02 -17.02
N GLU A 91 -4.96 -20.03 -16.16
CA GLU A 91 -5.49 -21.34 -16.52
C GLU A 91 -7.02 -21.40 -16.45
N LYS A 92 -7.65 -20.64 -15.53
CA LYS A 92 -9.07 -20.78 -15.22
C LYS A 92 -9.90 -19.58 -15.66
N ILE A 93 -9.36 -18.38 -15.55
CA ILE A 93 -10.14 -17.14 -15.69
C ILE A 93 -9.96 -16.52 -17.08
N LEU A 94 -8.73 -16.36 -17.57
CA LEU A 94 -8.47 -15.77 -18.88
C LEU A 94 -9.15 -16.49 -20.06
N PRO A 95 -9.27 -17.83 -20.11
CA PRO A 95 -10.02 -18.51 -21.17
C PRO A 95 -11.49 -18.08 -21.22
N GLN A 96 -12.09 -17.85 -20.05
CA GLN A 96 -13.48 -17.39 -19.95
C GLN A 96 -13.59 -15.91 -20.35
N LEU A 97 -12.71 -15.05 -19.83
CA LEU A 97 -12.66 -13.63 -20.19
C LEU A 97 -12.38 -13.43 -21.69
N GLY A 98 -11.62 -14.34 -22.30
CA GLY A 98 -11.33 -14.33 -23.73
C GLY A 98 -12.56 -14.49 -24.63
N THR A 99 -13.69 -14.97 -24.11
CA THR A 99 -14.95 -15.04 -24.87
C THR A 99 -15.65 -13.68 -25.01
N TYR A 100 -15.30 -12.70 -24.18
CA TYR A 100 -15.90 -11.37 -24.21
C TYR A 100 -15.19 -10.47 -25.23
N PRO A 101 -15.92 -9.51 -25.85
CA PRO A 101 -15.34 -8.60 -26.83
C PRO A 101 -14.43 -7.54 -26.21
N LEU A 102 -14.61 -7.23 -24.92
CA LEU A 102 -13.81 -6.25 -24.17
C LEU A 102 -13.60 -6.76 -22.74
N ILE A 103 -12.36 -6.64 -22.24
CA ILE A 103 -11.97 -7.00 -20.87
C ILE A 103 -11.58 -5.72 -20.13
N ARG A 104 -12.15 -5.49 -18.95
CA ARG A 104 -11.80 -4.35 -18.08
C ARG A 104 -11.30 -4.90 -16.76
N ILE A 105 -10.09 -4.55 -16.39
CA ILE A 105 -9.43 -5.00 -15.16
C ILE A 105 -9.10 -3.78 -14.33
N TRP A 106 -9.41 -3.85 -13.04
CA TRP A 106 -9.00 -2.86 -12.07
C TRP A 106 -8.00 -3.48 -11.09
N VAL A 107 -6.82 -2.88 -11.00
CA VAL A 107 -5.77 -3.20 -10.03
C VAL A 107 -5.86 -2.14 -8.92
N ALA A 108 -6.61 -2.46 -7.87
CA ALA A 108 -6.81 -1.59 -6.73
C ALA A 108 -5.60 -1.65 -5.79
N GLY A 109 -4.92 -0.53 -5.57
CA GLY A 109 -3.67 -0.48 -4.81
C GLY A 109 -2.48 -0.95 -5.62
N CYS A 110 -2.29 -0.39 -6.83
CA CYS A 110 -1.25 -0.88 -7.74
C CYS A 110 0.20 -0.55 -7.32
N SER A 111 0.38 0.29 -6.29
CA SER A 111 1.68 0.79 -5.85
C SER A 111 2.50 1.34 -7.04
N THR A 112 3.73 0.88 -7.23
CA THR A 112 4.62 1.24 -8.35
C THR A 112 4.27 0.58 -9.69
N GLY A 113 3.22 -0.25 -9.74
CA GLY A 113 2.58 -0.74 -10.97
C GLY A 113 2.93 -2.17 -11.39
N GLU A 114 3.81 -2.87 -10.66
CA GLU A 114 4.30 -4.22 -11.00
C GLU A 114 3.16 -5.23 -11.19
N GLU A 115 2.11 -5.16 -10.38
CA GLU A 115 0.94 -6.03 -10.54
C GLU A 115 0.18 -5.73 -11.84
N ALA A 116 0.00 -4.44 -12.18
CA ALA A 116 -0.64 -4.01 -13.42
C ALA A 116 0.18 -4.43 -14.65
N TYR A 117 1.51 -4.35 -14.58
CA TYR A 117 2.38 -4.84 -15.64
C TYR A 117 2.39 -6.37 -15.72
N SER A 118 2.36 -7.08 -14.60
CA SER A 118 2.22 -8.54 -14.56
C SER A 118 0.93 -9.00 -15.26
N MET A 119 -0.17 -8.27 -15.01
CA MET A 119 -1.45 -8.47 -15.69
C MET A 119 -1.36 -8.21 -17.20
N ALA A 120 -0.72 -7.10 -17.61
CA ALA A 120 -0.53 -6.76 -19.02
C ALA A 120 0.28 -7.82 -19.77
N ILE A 121 1.37 -8.30 -19.18
CA ILE A 121 2.19 -9.40 -19.72
C ILE A 121 1.34 -10.65 -19.87
N LEU A 122 0.58 -11.03 -18.84
CA LEU A 122 -0.27 -12.22 -18.85
C LEU A 122 -1.32 -12.17 -19.96
N LEU A 123 -2.00 -11.02 -20.11
CA LEU A 123 -2.97 -10.80 -21.18
C LEU A 123 -2.32 -10.81 -22.56
N LYS A 124 -1.08 -10.31 -22.69
CA LYS A 124 -0.35 -10.32 -23.95
C LYS A 124 0.02 -11.75 -24.35
N GLU A 125 0.52 -12.55 -23.41
CA GLU A 125 0.82 -13.97 -23.62
C GLU A 125 -0.42 -14.79 -23.99
N ALA A 126 -1.58 -14.44 -23.43
CA ALA A 126 -2.86 -15.06 -23.76
C ALA A 126 -3.51 -14.52 -25.05
N ASN A 127 -2.86 -13.60 -25.77
CA ASN A 127 -3.42 -12.89 -26.93
C ASN A 127 -4.74 -12.15 -26.64
N LEU A 128 -4.90 -11.61 -25.43
CA LEU A 128 -6.08 -10.87 -24.97
C LEU A 128 -5.82 -9.37 -24.77
N TYR A 129 -4.56 -8.93 -24.75
CA TYR A 129 -4.20 -7.54 -24.44
C TYR A 129 -4.84 -6.51 -25.39
N HIS A 130 -4.95 -6.82 -26.68
CA HIS A 130 -5.50 -5.92 -27.70
C HIS A 130 -6.97 -5.51 -27.46
N LYS A 131 -7.69 -6.26 -26.62
CA LYS A 131 -9.09 -6.00 -26.25
C LYS A 131 -9.26 -5.83 -24.74
N SER A 132 -8.21 -5.41 -24.06
CA SER A 132 -8.19 -5.22 -22.61
C SER A 132 -7.90 -3.77 -22.22
N LEU A 133 -8.53 -3.32 -21.14
CA LEU A 133 -8.25 -2.06 -20.46
C LEU A 133 -7.88 -2.36 -19.01
N ILE A 134 -6.73 -1.85 -18.56
CA ILE A 134 -6.24 -1.99 -17.19
C ILE A 134 -6.29 -0.61 -16.53
N TYR A 135 -7.00 -0.51 -15.41
CA TYR A 135 -7.01 0.66 -14.54
C TYR A 135 -6.17 0.36 -13.31
N GLY A 136 -5.13 1.13 -13.05
CA GLY A 136 -4.36 1.09 -11.80
C GLY A 136 -4.70 2.31 -10.95
N THR A 137 -4.99 2.09 -9.67
CA THR A 137 -5.31 3.15 -8.69
C THR A 137 -4.54 2.95 -7.40
#